data_AF-A0A7J0HG79-F1
#
_entry.id   AF-A0A7J0HG79-F1
#
_cell.length_a   1.000
_cell.length_b   1.000
_cell.length_c   1.000
_cell.angle_alpha   90.00
_cell.angle_beta   90.00
_cell.angle_gamma   90.00
#
_symmetry.space_group_name_H-M   'P 1'
#
loop_
_entity.id
_entity.type
_entity.pdbx_description
1 polymer ?
#
loop_
_entity_poly.entity_id
_entity_poly.type
_entity_poly.pdbx_seq_one_letter_code
_entity_poly.pdbx_strand_id
1 'polypeptide(L)'
;MDWAQFKVIFREKYIPRALQNAKCAEFKQLKQIGKTVAEYKKAFTNLAEYEPHLVATDKMRAQRFEDGLRYEIKRVIRPLVLPTYADVLDRAIIVDQDEMEKRKYFDNKKR
;
A
#
# COMPACT_ATOMS: atom_id res chain seq x y z
N MET A 1 30.52 3.15 2.28
CA MET A 1 29.20 3.76 2.00
C MET A 1 28.36 2.69 1.32
N ASP A 2 27.32 2.19 1.99
CA ASP A 2 26.38 1.27 1.34
C ASP A 2 25.27 2.06 0.60
N TRP A 3 24.46 1.34 -0.19
CA TRP A 3 23.38 1.94 -0.95
C TRP A 3 22.29 2.59 -0.07
N ALA A 4 22.09 2.09 1.15
CA ALA A 4 21.11 2.66 2.07
C ALA A 4 21.57 4.02 2.59
N GLN A 5 22.83 4.15 2.98
CA GLN A 5 23.46 5.42 3.37
C GLN A 5 23.51 6.42 2.24
N PHE A 6 23.83 6.00 1.01
CA PHE A 6 23.78 6.88 -0.16
C PHE A 6 22.37 7.48 -0.33
N LYS A 7 21.30 6.67 -0.25
CA LYS A 7 19.92 7.17 -0.38
C LYS A 7 19.54 8.19 0.68
N VAL A 8 19.99 7.99 1.93
CA VAL A 8 19.74 8.96 3.01
C VAL A 8 20.42 10.29 2.70
N ILE A 9 21.73 10.28 2.43
CA ILE A 9 22.52 11.48 2.14
C ILE A 9 21.98 12.20 0.89
N PHE A 10 21.64 11.45 -0.16
CA PHE A 10 21.06 12.00 -1.38
C PHE A 10 19.75 12.75 -1.08
N ARG A 11 18.86 12.16 -0.28
CA ARG A 11 17.58 12.80 0.07
C ARG A 11 17.77 14.04 0.91
N GLU A 12 18.65 13.98 1.91
CA GLU A 12 18.97 15.15 2.74
C GLU A 12 19.53 16.32 1.92
N LYS A 13 20.33 16.02 0.89
CA LYS A 13 20.97 17.03 0.06
C LYS A 13 20.07 17.59 -1.05
N TYR A 14 19.22 16.75 -1.66
CA TYR A 14 18.48 17.11 -2.87
C TYR A 14 16.96 17.20 -2.70
N ILE A 15 16.39 16.68 -1.61
CA ILE A 15 14.96 16.75 -1.34
C ILE A 15 14.71 17.70 -0.15
N PRO A 16 14.05 18.85 -0.36
CA PRO A 16 13.72 19.76 0.72
C PRO A 16 12.98 19.07 1.87
N ARG A 17 13.32 19.41 3.12
CA ARG A 17 12.72 18.80 4.31
C ARG A 17 11.18 18.92 4.33
N ALA A 18 10.62 20.03 3.85
CA ALA A 18 9.18 20.20 3.71
C ALA A 18 8.54 19.15 2.78
N LEU A 19 9.20 18.83 1.67
CA LEU A 19 8.73 17.81 0.73
C LEU A 19 8.86 16.40 1.33
N GLN A 20 9.95 16.12 2.06
CA GLN A 20 10.09 14.85 2.78
C GLN A 20 8.97 14.68 3.82
N ASN A 21 8.68 15.71 4.61
CA ASN A 21 7.59 15.70 5.59
C ASN A 21 6.22 15.48 4.92
N ALA A 22 5.99 16.09 3.76
CA ALA A 22 4.77 15.87 2.99
C ALA A 22 4.65 14.41 2.53
N LYS A 23 5.75 13.77 2.08
CA LYS A 23 5.77 12.36 1.70
C LYS A 23 5.55 11.42 2.89
N CYS A 24 6.13 11.73 4.05
CA CYS A 24 5.86 11.03 5.30
C CYS A 24 4.37 11.10 5.69
N ALA A 25 3.76 12.29 5.61
CA ALA A 25 2.33 12.47 5.89
C ALA A 25 1.45 11.73 4.88
N GLU A 26 1.81 11.78 3.59
CA GLU A 26 1.14 11.06 2.51
C GLU A 26 1.16 9.55 2.77
N PHE A 27 2.30 8.98 3.18
CA PHE A 27 2.38 7.57 3.56
C PHE A 27 1.50 7.24 4.75
N LYS A 28 1.47 8.11 5.77
CA LYS A 28 0.69 7.88 6.98
C LYS A 28 -0.81 7.83 6.71
N GLN A 29 -1.27 8.62 5.74
CA GLN A 29 -2.67 8.73 5.34
C GLN A 29 -3.01 7.88 4.10
N LEU A 30 -2.05 7.11 3.57
CA LEU A 30 -2.23 6.38 2.32
C LEU A 30 -3.36 5.35 2.44
N LYS A 31 -4.39 5.53 1.61
CA LYS A 31 -5.50 4.59 1.43
C LYS A 31 -5.61 4.20 -0.04
N GLN A 32 -6.16 3.01 -0.29
CA GLN A 32 -6.43 2.50 -1.64
C GLN A 32 -7.51 3.31 -2.37
N ILE A 33 -8.41 4.00 -1.65
CA ILE A 33 -9.63 4.67 -2.16
C ILE A 33 -9.46 5.20 -3.60
N GLY A 34 -10.35 4.75 -4.49
CA GLY A 34 -10.37 5.16 -5.90
C GLY A 34 -9.29 4.52 -6.78
N LYS A 35 -8.49 3.58 -6.26
CA LYS A 35 -7.40 2.91 -6.97
C LYS A 35 -7.54 1.39 -6.92
N THR A 36 -6.95 0.73 -7.90
CA THR A 36 -6.71 -0.72 -7.87
C THR A 36 -5.68 -1.07 -6.80
N VAL A 37 -5.64 -2.33 -6.37
CA VAL A 37 -4.61 -2.83 -5.44
C VAL A 37 -3.20 -2.68 -6.06
N ALA A 38 -3.07 -2.84 -7.37
CA ALA A 38 -1.79 -2.65 -8.07
C ALA A 38 -1.27 -1.21 -7.99
N GLU A 39 -2.14 -0.21 -8.22
CA GLU A 39 -1.81 1.20 -8.08
C GLU A 39 -1.52 1.58 -6.62
N TYR A 40 -2.30 1.04 -5.69
CA TYR A 40 -2.07 1.21 -4.26
C TYR A 40 -0.72 0.64 -3.82
N LYS A 41 -0.35 -0.56 -4.28
CA LYS A 41 0.97 -1.18 -4.08
C LYS A 41 2.10 -0.30 -4.60
N LYS A 42 1.96 0.26 -5.80
CA LYS A 42 2.97 1.17 -6.36
C LYS A 42 3.17 2.40 -5.48
N ALA A 43 2.07 3.04 -5.05
CA ALA A 43 2.14 4.19 -4.15
C ALA A 43 2.73 3.82 -2.79
N PHE A 44 2.33 2.67 -2.23
CA PHE A 44 2.81 2.18 -0.94
C PHE A 44 4.32 1.93 -0.97
N THR A 45 4.85 1.21 -1.97
CA THR A 45 6.28 0.94 -2.10
C THR A 45 7.09 2.22 -2.20
N ASN A 46 6.65 3.19 -3.01
CA ASN A 46 7.35 4.46 -3.20
C ASN A 46 7.39 5.30 -1.91
N LEU A 47 6.27 5.35 -1.20
CA LEU A 47 6.13 6.18 0.00
C LEU A 47 6.74 5.52 1.25
N ALA A 48 6.76 4.19 1.31
CA ALA A 48 7.37 3.42 2.39
C ALA A 48 8.87 3.73 2.55
N GLU A 49 9.54 4.18 1.48
CA GLU A 49 10.94 4.57 1.56
C GLU A 49 11.17 5.80 2.44
N TYR A 50 10.16 6.65 2.65
CA TYR A 50 10.25 7.84 3.50
C TYR A 50 9.98 7.52 4.98
N GLU A 51 9.38 6.36 5.26
CA GLU A 51 9.02 5.93 6.62
C GLU A 51 9.46 4.47 6.85
N PRO A 52 10.78 4.17 6.73
CA PRO A 52 11.28 2.79 6.80
C PRO A 52 10.97 2.13 8.15
N HIS A 53 10.85 2.91 9.22
CA HIS A 53 10.49 2.42 10.55
C HIS A 53 9.06 1.87 10.63
N LEU A 54 8.13 2.33 9.78
CA LEU A 54 6.75 1.85 9.74
C LEU A 54 6.59 0.53 8.96
N VAL A 55 7.61 0.13 8.21
CA VAL A 55 7.64 -1.10 7.39
C VAL A 55 8.89 -1.93 7.68
N ALA A 56 9.47 -1.78 8.88
CA ALA A 56 10.76 -2.34 9.23
C ALA A 56 10.76 -3.88 9.25
N THR A 57 9.62 -4.47 9.57
CA THR A 57 9.41 -5.92 9.52
C THR A 57 8.33 -6.25 8.51
N ASP A 58 8.39 -7.47 7.97
CA ASP A 58 7.39 -7.91 7.01
C ASP A 58 5.97 -7.92 7.61
N LYS A 59 5.84 -8.28 8.89
CA LYS A 59 4.59 -8.17 9.64
C LYS A 59 4.06 -6.74 9.73
N MET A 60 4.92 -5.77 10.07
CA MET A 60 4.51 -4.36 10.12
C MET A 60 4.09 -3.85 8.73
N ARG A 61 4.83 -4.26 7.70
CA ARG A 61 4.51 -3.94 6.31
C ARG A 61 3.15 -4.52 5.90
N ALA A 62 2.90 -5.80 6.21
CA ALA A 62 1.65 -6.48 5.94
C ALA A 62 0.46 -5.78 6.62
N GLN A 63 0.56 -5.52 7.92
CA GLN A 63 -0.49 -4.82 8.68
C GLN A 63 -0.77 -3.43 8.12
N ARG A 64 0.29 -2.65 7.83
CA ARG A 64 0.13 -1.29 7.30
C ARG A 64 -0.54 -1.28 5.92
N PHE A 65 -0.15 -2.22 5.07
CA PHE A 65 -0.76 -2.38 3.75
C PHE A 65 -2.23 -2.78 3.88
N GLU A 66 -2.53 -3.77 4.73
CA GLU A 66 -3.90 -4.20 5.00
C GLU A 66 -4.78 -3.04 5.50
N ASP A 67 -4.29 -2.24 6.46
CA ASP A 67 -5.04 -1.10 7.02
C ASP A 67 -5.41 -0.03 5.99
N GLY A 68 -4.62 0.10 4.93
CA GLY A 68 -4.86 1.03 3.84
C GLY A 68 -5.77 0.48 2.74
N LEU A 69 -6.04 -0.83 2.70
CA LEU A 69 -7.00 -1.42 1.76
C LEU A 69 -8.43 -0.93 2.01
N ARG A 70 -9.23 -0.93 0.94
CA ARG A 70 -10.66 -0.60 1.03
C ARG A 70 -11.44 -1.69 1.76
N TYR A 71 -12.62 -1.33 2.27
CA TYR A 71 -13.41 -2.18 3.16
C TYR A 71 -13.76 -3.54 2.55
N GLU A 72 -14.16 -3.56 1.28
CA GLU A 72 -14.58 -4.76 0.56
C GLU A 72 -13.49 -5.84 0.55
N ILE A 73 -12.23 -5.40 0.38
CA ILE A 73 -11.07 -6.29 0.38
C ILE A 73 -10.68 -6.69 1.81
N LYS A 74 -10.62 -5.72 2.74
CA LYS A 74 -10.26 -6.00 4.15
C LYS A 74 -11.16 -7.02 4.81
N ARG A 75 -12.46 -6.99 4.51
CA ARG A 75 -13.43 -7.95 5.05
C ARG A 75 -13.09 -9.40 4.69
N VAL A 76 -12.47 -9.62 3.53
CA VAL A 76 -12.06 -10.96 3.07
C VAL A 76 -10.69 -11.34 3.63
N ILE A 77 -9.77 -10.38 3.76
CA ILE A 77 -8.39 -10.65 4.21
C ILE A 77 -8.29 -10.85 5.72
N ARG A 78 -8.95 -10.01 6.52
CA ARG A 78 -8.81 -10.02 8.00
C ARG A 78 -8.99 -11.40 8.65
N PRO A 79 -9.99 -12.22 8.26
CA PRO A 79 -10.19 -13.54 8.87
C PRO A 79 -9.07 -14.54 8.55
N LEU A 80 -8.26 -14.29 7.51
CA LEU A 80 -7.22 -15.22 7.06
C LEU A 80 -5.93 -15.12 7.87
N VAL A 81 -5.74 -14.04 8.65
CA VAL A 81 -4.57 -13.83 9.53
C VAL A 81 -3.24 -14.07 8.78
N LEU A 82 -3.11 -13.45 7.61
CA LEU A 82 -1.96 -13.67 6.73
C LEU A 82 -0.68 -13.09 7.34
N PRO A 83 0.40 -13.88 7.45
CA PRO A 83 1.58 -13.49 8.22
C PRO A 83 2.53 -12.55 7.46
N THR A 84 2.51 -12.56 6.13
CA THR A 84 3.48 -11.82 5.30
C THR A 84 2.83 -10.77 4.41
N TYR A 85 3.62 -9.79 3.99
CA TYR A 85 3.20 -8.77 3.04
C TYR A 85 2.84 -9.37 1.67
N ALA A 86 3.60 -10.39 1.24
CA ALA A 86 3.34 -11.10 -0.01
C ALA A 86 1.97 -11.79 0.01
N ASP A 87 1.66 -12.51 1.09
CA ASP A 87 0.37 -13.20 1.23
C ASP A 87 -0.80 -12.20 1.19
N VAL A 88 -0.69 -11.09 1.91
CA VAL A 88 -1.71 -10.04 1.91
C VAL A 88 -1.87 -9.43 0.53
N LEU A 89 -0.77 -9.15 -0.17
CA LEU A 89 -0.80 -8.55 -1.50
C LEU A 89 -1.46 -9.49 -2.52
N ASP A 90 -1.05 -10.75 -2.57
CA ASP A 90 -1.58 -11.74 -3.51
C ASP A 90 -3.08 -11.92 -3.29
N ARG A 91 -3.51 -12.07 -2.03
CA ARG A 91 -4.93 -12.19 -1.71
C ARG A 91 -5.71 -10.92 -2.04
N ALA A 92 -5.14 -9.74 -1.79
CA ALA A 92 -5.77 -8.47 -2.12
C ALA A 92 -5.99 -8.31 -3.63
N ILE A 93 -5.03 -8.72 -4.46
CA ILE A 93 -5.14 -8.64 -5.93
C ILE A 93 -6.31 -9.51 -6.42
N ILE A 94 -6.42 -10.75 -5.93
CA ILE A 94 -7.50 -11.67 -6.32
C ILE A 94 -8.86 -11.07 -5.95
N VAL A 95 -9.01 -10.61 -4.71
CA VAL A 95 -10.29 -10.02 -4.25
C VAL A 95 -10.62 -8.71 -4.98
N ASP A 96 -9.61 -7.93 -5.37
CA ASP A 96 -9.82 -6.72 -6.17
C ASP A 96 -10.41 -7.05 -7.54
N GLN A 97 -9.88 -8.09 -8.21
CA GLN A 97 -10.38 -8.58 -9.48
C GLN A 97 -11.82 -9.10 -9.37
N ASP A 98 -12.11 -9.93 -8.36
CA ASP A 98 -13.46 -10.44 -8.10
C ASP A 98 -14.48 -9.30 -7.90
N GLU A 99 -14.12 -8.28 -7.11
CA GLU A 99 -14.97 -7.12 -6.87
C GLU A 99 -15.16 -6.26 -8.13
N MET A 100 -14.16 -6.17 -9.01
CA MET A 100 -14.28 -5.50 -10.31
C MET A 100 -15.22 -6.25 -11.25
N GLU A 101 -15.10 -7.57 -11.34
CA GLU A 101 -15.98 -8.41 -12.16
C GLU A 101 -17.43 -8.33 -11.67
N LYS A 102 -17.63 -8.40 -10.36
CA LYS A 102 -18.93 -8.22 -9.72
C LYS A 102 -19.56 -6.88 -10.10
N ARG A 103 -18.81 -5.77 -10.03
CA ARG A 103 -19.30 -4.44 -10.43
C ARG A 103 -19.75 -4.42 -11.89
N LYS A 104 -18.92 -4.93 -12.81
CA LYS A 104 -19.26 -5.04 -14.24
C LYS A 104 -20.54 -5.83 -14.48
N TYR A 105 -20.72 -6.96 -13.79
CA TYR A 105 -21.93 -7.77 -13.88
C TYR A 105 -23.19 -6.99 -13.50
N PHE A 106 -23.17 -6.29 -12.36
CA PHE A 106 -24.32 -5.51 -11.89
C PHE A 106 -24.58 -4.26 -12.73
N ASP A 107 -23.55 -3.61 -13.25
CA ASP A 107 -23.69 -2.45 -14.14
C ASP A 107 -24.31 -2.87 -15.48
N ASN A 108 -23.94 -4.03 -16.01
CA ASN A 108 -24.52 -4.57 -17.24
C ASN A 108 -25.99 -4.97 -17.10
N LYS A 109 -26.45 -5.38 -15.91
CA LYS A 109 -27.85 -5.75 -15.65
C LYS A 109 -28.77 -4.54 -15.45
N LYS A 110 -28.19 -3.35 -15.24
CA LYS A 110 -28.93 -2.08 -15.08
C LYS A 110 -29.05 -1.27 -16.39
N ARG A 111 -28.41 -1.73 -17.47
CA ARG A 111 -28.58 -1.24 -18.84
C ARG A 111 -29.66 -2.03 -19.56
#